data_AF-A0A956FPK7-F1
#
_entry.id   AF-A0A956FPK7-F1
#
_cell.length_a   1.000
_cell.length_b   1.000
_cell.length_c   1.000
_cell.angle_alpha   90.00
_cell.angle_beta   90.00
_cell.angle_gamma   90.00
#
_symmetry.space_group_name_H-M   'P 1'
#
loop_
_entity.id
_entity.type
_entity.pdbx_description
1 polymer ?
#
loop_
_entity_poly.entity_id
_entity_poly.type
_entity_poly.pdbx_seq_one_letter_code
_entity_poly.pdbx_strand_id
1 'polypeptide(L)'
;MLRSDRLVRSSSLLTFAVVLVACNGDDTSTGTDTASTATITATATATATATTTASGTGTDSDSDGTMSGTASAGETTGTTGTTTNGTDSTTTMDPTTGTTTMGVETTTSGSSTTGPDCTLTCDDEGTMVMCDDMVVEDCGANNQYCAMGECVDTPCDAAFKEQRSEGCEFWSVKTGLISAGNGACFAAFVANTWSEPVHINVEYQGQQLPVESFARIPSGQGANIVYDPYDANQGLPVGEVAILFLSRGPGSFPSCPGNLAAVTQETAVTNTGRGDAFHITTDFPVAAYQMLPYGGGSVAATSATLLLPSGTWDTNYIAINAFTKSQIVSDGYPHIVLVGNEDNTTVTIQPKVAIQGGNGVNPAPANVPTDYTLNRGETIQIAQSAELTGSPILADKPFALFGGATCLNVPINAVACDGAHQQVPPVKALGND
;
A
#
# COMPACT_ATOMS: atom_id res chain seq x y z
N MET A 1 -39.15 -1.54 35.44
CA MET A 1 -40.17 -1.88 34.43
C MET A 1 -39.67 -1.38 33.07
N LEU A 2 -40.13 -1.94 31.96
CA LEU A 2 -39.66 -1.56 30.60
C LEU A 2 -40.07 -0.10 30.25
N ARG A 3 -39.48 0.59 29.26
CA ARG A 3 -38.66 0.12 28.11
C ARG A 3 -37.64 1.20 27.68
N SER A 4 -36.66 0.81 26.87
CA SER A 4 -35.81 1.71 26.07
C SER A 4 -36.26 1.66 24.60
N ASP A 5 -36.25 2.80 23.91
CA ASP A 5 -36.49 2.91 22.47
C ASP A 5 -35.16 3.20 21.75
N ARG A 6 -34.50 2.13 21.25
CA ARG A 6 -33.40 2.25 20.29
C ARG A 6 -33.96 2.47 18.88
N LEU A 7 -33.51 3.52 18.21
CA LEU A 7 -33.75 3.74 16.78
C LEU A 7 -32.96 2.71 15.96
N VAL A 8 -33.66 1.77 15.32
CA VAL A 8 -33.06 0.83 14.37
C VAL A 8 -32.95 1.50 13.01
N ARG A 9 -31.72 1.82 12.56
CA ARG A 9 -31.48 2.21 11.16
C ARG A 9 -31.78 1.01 10.25
N SER A 10 -32.69 1.18 9.30
CA SER A 10 -33.02 0.16 8.30
C SER A 10 -32.10 0.29 7.09
N SER A 11 -31.18 -0.66 6.92
CA SER A 11 -30.29 -0.73 5.76
C SER A 11 -31.06 -1.09 4.49
N SER A 12 -31.52 -0.08 3.75
CA SER A 12 -32.08 -0.25 2.41
C SER A 12 -30.96 -0.41 1.39
N LEU A 13 -30.82 -1.59 0.78
CA LEU A 13 -29.83 -1.80 -0.29
C LEU A 13 -30.24 -1.01 -1.54
N LEU A 14 -29.43 -0.01 -1.92
CA LEU A 14 -29.49 0.56 -3.27
C LEU A 14 -28.76 -0.38 -4.25
N THR A 15 -29.51 -1.00 -5.15
CA THR A 15 -28.93 -1.79 -6.25
C THR A 15 -28.43 -0.86 -7.36
N PHE A 16 -27.13 -0.61 -7.43
CA PHE A 16 -26.51 0.04 -8.57
C PHE A 16 -26.45 -0.91 -9.78
N ALA A 17 -27.08 -0.51 -10.89
CA ALA A 17 -26.98 -1.22 -12.16
C ALA A 17 -25.75 -0.75 -12.93
N VAL A 18 -24.67 -1.53 -12.90
CA VAL A 18 -23.45 -1.24 -13.67
C VAL A 18 -23.68 -1.58 -15.14
N VAL A 19 -23.71 -0.57 -16.02
CA VAL A 19 -23.84 -0.74 -17.47
C VAL A 19 -22.46 -0.92 -18.09
N LEU A 20 -22.02 -2.17 -18.22
CA LEU A 20 -20.82 -2.53 -18.99
C LEU A 20 -21.12 -2.47 -20.49
N VAL A 21 -20.63 -1.43 -21.17
CA VAL A 21 -20.68 -1.34 -22.64
C VAL A 21 -19.47 -2.08 -23.21
N ALA A 22 -19.67 -3.35 -23.59
CA ALA A 22 -18.67 -4.13 -24.29
C ALA A 22 -18.71 -3.83 -25.80
N CYS A 23 -17.73 -3.08 -26.30
CA CYS A 23 -17.54 -2.87 -27.73
C CYS A 23 -16.84 -4.07 -28.39
N ASN A 24 -17.61 -5.10 -28.75
CA ASN A 24 -17.12 -6.14 -29.67
C ASN A 24 -16.94 -5.54 -31.07
N GLY A 25 -15.71 -5.19 -31.42
CA GLY A 25 -15.32 -4.88 -32.79
C GLY A 25 -14.87 -6.14 -33.53
N ASP A 26 -15.62 -6.51 -34.57
CA ASP A 26 -15.16 -7.42 -35.63
C ASP A 26 -15.72 -6.89 -36.96
N ASP A 27 -15.00 -7.13 -38.07
CA ASP A 27 -14.90 -6.11 -39.11
C ASP A 27 -16.03 -6.07 -40.17
N THR A 28 -16.17 -4.90 -40.82
CA THR A 28 -16.94 -4.61 -42.05
C THR A 28 -18.47 -4.74 -42.07
N SER A 29 -19.17 -3.59 -42.01
CA SER A 29 -20.24 -3.27 -42.98
C SER A 29 -20.56 -1.77 -43.01
N THR A 30 -21.03 -1.25 -44.15
CA THR A 30 -21.57 0.11 -44.28
C THR A 30 -23.08 0.08 -44.11
N GLY A 31 -23.58 0.47 -42.94
CA GLY A 31 -25.00 0.52 -42.66
C GLY A 31 -25.34 1.43 -41.49
N THR A 32 -26.26 2.37 -41.71
CA THR A 32 -26.99 3.05 -40.63
C THR A 32 -28.12 2.14 -40.17
N ASP A 33 -28.25 1.86 -38.87
CA ASP A 33 -29.58 1.84 -38.26
C ASP A 33 -29.59 1.91 -36.72
N THR A 34 -30.80 2.13 -36.19
CA THR A 34 -31.13 2.36 -34.78
C THR A 34 -30.75 1.23 -33.82
N ALA A 35 -30.30 1.59 -32.62
CA ALA A 35 -30.13 0.65 -31.51
C ALA A 35 -31.48 0.08 -31.02
N SER A 36 -31.59 -1.25 -30.94
CA SER A 36 -32.74 -1.96 -30.37
C SER A 36 -32.37 -2.59 -29.03
N THR A 37 -33.02 -2.17 -27.94
CA THR A 37 -32.81 -2.74 -26.60
C THR A 37 -33.46 -4.12 -26.47
N ALA A 38 -32.66 -5.15 -26.21
CA ALA A 38 -33.14 -6.49 -25.86
C ALA A 38 -32.81 -6.81 -24.39
N THR A 39 -33.83 -7.00 -23.56
CA THR A 39 -33.66 -7.30 -22.13
C THR A 39 -33.50 -8.81 -21.92
N ILE A 40 -32.38 -9.24 -21.35
CA ILE A 40 -32.18 -10.61 -20.87
C ILE A 40 -32.14 -10.57 -19.33
N THR A 41 -33.10 -11.25 -18.69
CA THR A 41 -33.17 -11.34 -17.22
C THR A 41 -32.47 -12.61 -16.74
N ALA A 42 -31.40 -12.46 -15.95
CA ALA A 42 -30.75 -13.56 -15.24
C ALA A 42 -30.87 -13.31 -13.72
N THR A 43 -31.51 -14.24 -13.01
CA THR A 43 -31.69 -14.17 -11.55
C THR A 43 -30.64 -15.04 -10.87
N ALA A 44 -29.77 -14.43 -10.06
CA ALA A 44 -28.78 -15.13 -9.24
C ALA A 44 -29.13 -15.01 -7.75
N THR A 45 -29.54 -16.13 -7.13
CA THR A 45 -29.83 -16.21 -5.70
C THR A 45 -28.63 -16.82 -4.98
N ALA A 46 -27.89 -16.02 -4.21
CA ALA A 46 -26.71 -16.46 -3.47
C ALA A 46 -27.06 -16.80 -2.02
N THR A 47 -27.23 -18.10 -1.71
CA THR A 47 -27.29 -18.60 -0.32
C THR A 47 -25.97 -19.31 -0.02
N ALA A 48 -25.16 -18.73 0.86
CA ALA A 48 -23.89 -19.35 1.28
C ALA A 48 -24.14 -20.49 2.27
N THR A 49 -23.62 -21.69 1.98
CA THR A 49 -23.47 -22.78 2.95
C THR A 49 -22.26 -23.62 2.54
N ALA A 50 -21.24 -23.68 3.40
CA ALA A 50 -20.05 -24.47 3.13
C ALA A 50 -20.33 -25.97 3.35
N THR A 51 -19.85 -26.82 2.45
CA THR A 51 -19.74 -28.27 2.67
C THR A 51 -18.54 -28.78 1.89
N THR A 52 -17.58 -29.39 2.59
CA THR A 52 -16.41 -30.01 1.96
C THR A 52 -16.78 -31.35 1.35
N THR A 53 -16.29 -31.64 0.15
CA THR A 53 -16.33 -33.01 -0.41
C THR A 53 -15.17 -33.19 -1.38
N ALA A 54 -14.24 -34.08 -1.03
CA ALA A 54 -13.19 -34.51 -1.95
C ALA A 54 -13.70 -35.67 -2.82
N SER A 55 -13.32 -35.67 -4.10
CA SER A 55 -13.47 -36.82 -5.00
C SER A 55 -12.49 -36.67 -6.15
N GLY A 56 -11.63 -37.67 -6.35
CA GLY A 56 -10.71 -37.76 -7.50
C GLY A 56 -10.87 -39.10 -8.21
N THR A 57 -10.27 -39.25 -9.38
CA THR A 57 -10.08 -40.54 -10.08
C THR A 57 -9.13 -40.36 -11.28
N GLY A 58 -8.34 -41.38 -11.61
CA GLY A 58 -7.45 -41.41 -12.81
C GLY A 58 -5.94 -41.39 -12.49
N THR A 59 -5.37 -42.38 -11.80
CA THR A 59 -4.89 -43.70 -12.32
C THR A 59 -3.58 -43.66 -13.13
N ASP A 60 -2.47 -43.82 -12.41
CA ASP A 60 -1.37 -44.79 -12.57
C ASP A 60 -0.68 -45.03 -13.93
N SER A 61 0.65 -45.11 -13.88
CA SER A 61 1.51 -45.96 -14.72
C SER A 61 2.89 -46.14 -14.06
N ASP A 62 3.05 -47.20 -13.27
CA ASP A 62 4.30 -47.59 -12.60
C ASP A 62 5.30 -48.30 -13.52
N SER A 63 6.60 -48.25 -13.15
CA SER A 63 7.57 -49.30 -13.48
C SER A 63 8.67 -49.42 -12.41
N ASP A 64 8.86 -50.64 -11.89
CA ASP A 64 9.62 -50.99 -10.67
C ASP A 64 11.16 -51.01 -10.82
N GLY A 65 11.88 -50.98 -9.68
CA GLY A 65 13.34 -51.02 -9.56
C GLY A 65 13.89 -51.30 -8.15
N THR A 66 13.31 -52.23 -7.37
CA THR A 66 13.83 -52.69 -6.05
C THR A 66 15.31 -53.13 -6.08
N MET A 67 16.15 -52.93 -5.04
CA MET A 67 16.23 -53.58 -3.70
C MET A 67 17.44 -52.93 -2.92
N SER A 68 17.80 -53.19 -1.65
CA SER A 68 17.19 -53.70 -0.39
C SER A 68 18.32 -53.68 0.68
N GLY A 69 18.07 -53.45 1.99
CA GLY A 69 19.17 -53.31 2.98
C GLY A 69 18.79 -53.09 4.45
N THR A 70 18.34 -54.16 5.13
CA THR A 70 17.86 -54.26 6.53
C THR A 70 18.72 -53.61 7.64
N ALA A 71 18.08 -53.18 8.74
CA ALA A 71 18.69 -52.60 9.95
C ALA A 71 18.85 -53.60 11.14
N SER A 72 19.64 -53.23 12.16
CA SER A 72 19.38 -53.51 13.60
C SER A 72 20.38 -52.77 14.53
N ALA A 73 20.17 -52.80 15.85
CA ALA A 73 20.97 -52.15 16.90
C ALA A 73 21.80 -53.14 17.76
N GLY A 74 22.74 -52.64 18.59
CA GLY A 74 23.58 -53.42 19.51
C GLY A 74 24.39 -52.54 20.49
N GLU A 75 24.77 -53.08 21.66
CA GLU A 75 24.93 -52.28 22.91
C GLU A 75 26.31 -52.41 23.62
N THR A 76 26.73 -51.34 24.33
CA THR A 76 27.59 -51.29 25.57
C THR A 76 29.11 -51.61 25.63
N THR A 77 29.74 -51.01 26.67
CA THR A 77 31.10 -51.20 27.29
C THR A 77 32.32 -50.56 26.61
N GLY A 78 33.32 -49.99 27.32
CA GLY A 78 33.42 -49.59 28.75
C GLY A 78 34.85 -49.29 29.27
N THR A 79 34.96 -48.67 30.47
CA THR A 79 36.06 -48.83 31.49
C THR A 79 37.23 -47.80 31.63
N THR A 80 37.02 -46.79 32.52
CA THR A 80 37.91 -46.17 33.57
C THR A 80 39.32 -45.57 33.34
N GLY A 81 39.61 -44.46 34.08
CA GLY A 81 40.98 -43.97 34.42
C GLY A 81 41.03 -42.83 35.46
N THR A 82 41.44 -43.15 36.70
CA THR A 82 41.60 -42.37 37.97
C THR A 82 42.61 -41.17 37.99
N THR A 83 42.85 -40.31 39.03
CA THR A 83 42.75 -40.40 40.53
C THR A 83 42.91 -39.02 41.28
N THR A 84 42.28 -38.82 42.47
CA THR A 84 42.72 -38.04 43.71
C THR A 84 42.96 -36.49 43.68
N ASN A 85 42.89 -35.67 44.77
CA ASN A 85 42.62 -35.84 46.23
C ASN A 85 42.24 -34.52 47.01
N GLY A 86 41.65 -34.63 48.22
CA GLY A 86 41.63 -33.62 49.34
C GLY A 86 40.38 -32.71 49.47
N THR A 87 39.41 -32.80 50.42
CA THR A 87 39.35 -32.62 51.92
C THR A 87 39.87 -31.28 52.48
N ASP A 88 39.26 -30.61 53.48
CA ASP A 88 38.23 -30.93 54.52
C ASP A 88 37.08 -29.87 54.59
N SER A 89 35.85 -30.03 55.14
CA SER A 89 35.28 -30.62 56.39
C SER A 89 35.55 -29.77 57.67
N THR A 90 34.70 -29.61 58.71
CA THR A 90 33.45 -30.24 59.26
C THR A 90 32.55 -29.12 59.88
N THR A 91 31.30 -29.26 60.38
CA THR A 91 30.68 -30.28 61.28
C THR A 91 29.18 -30.56 61.03
N THR A 92 28.71 -31.69 61.57
CA THR A 92 27.36 -32.29 61.45
C THR A 92 26.44 -31.91 62.65
N MET A 93 25.11 -32.04 62.60
CA MET A 93 24.29 -33.27 62.78
C MET A 93 22.78 -32.94 62.65
N ASP A 94 21.83 -33.84 62.30
CA ASP A 94 21.92 -35.17 61.67
C ASP A 94 20.64 -35.50 60.80
N PRO A 95 19.73 -36.50 60.97
CA PRO A 95 19.18 -37.17 59.76
C PRO A 95 17.65 -37.37 59.57
N THR A 96 17.31 -37.63 58.31
CA THR A 96 16.26 -38.55 57.76
C THR A 96 14.76 -38.20 57.61
N THR A 97 14.24 -38.65 56.45
CA THR A 97 12.85 -39.01 56.06
C THR A 97 11.75 -37.93 56.00
N GLY A 98 11.68 -37.23 54.85
CA GLY A 98 10.82 -37.71 53.74
C GLY A 98 9.50 -36.97 53.44
N THR A 99 9.13 -36.98 52.15
CA THR A 99 7.83 -36.54 51.57
C THR A 99 7.61 -35.02 51.45
N THR A 100 8.23 -34.38 50.46
CA THR A 100 7.93 -32.98 50.09
C THR A 100 6.66 -32.87 49.25
N THR A 101 5.52 -32.63 49.91
CA THR A 101 4.28 -32.12 49.30
C THR A 101 4.23 -30.59 49.43
N MET A 102 3.54 -29.90 48.52
CA MET A 102 3.42 -28.44 48.48
C MET A 102 2.98 -27.83 49.82
N GLY A 103 3.66 -26.77 50.23
CA GLY A 103 3.25 -25.86 51.32
C GLY A 103 3.55 -24.41 50.91
N VAL A 104 2.62 -23.51 51.18
CA VAL A 104 2.72 -22.08 50.85
C VAL A 104 3.40 -21.34 52.00
N GLU A 105 4.41 -20.53 51.69
CA GLU A 105 4.69 -19.30 52.46
C GLU A 105 4.86 -18.11 51.50
N THR A 106 4.22 -16.99 51.86
CA THR A 106 4.13 -15.77 51.05
C THR A 106 5.27 -14.80 51.34
N THR A 107 6.06 -14.45 50.31
CA THR A 107 6.97 -13.29 50.34
C THR A 107 6.35 -12.11 49.59
N THR A 108 5.70 -11.22 50.34
CA THR A 108 4.87 -10.12 49.81
C THR A 108 5.70 -9.00 49.15
N SER A 109 6.16 -9.22 47.92
CA SER A 109 6.76 -8.19 47.07
C SER A 109 5.67 -7.46 46.30
N GLY A 110 5.13 -6.38 46.88
CA GLY A 110 4.06 -5.59 46.27
C GLY A 110 4.51 -4.81 45.04
N SER A 111 4.34 -5.39 43.85
CA SER A 111 4.35 -4.65 42.58
C SER A 111 2.91 -4.47 42.09
N SER A 112 2.37 -3.26 42.26
CA SER A 112 1.03 -2.91 41.80
C SER A 112 1.04 -2.54 40.32
N THR A 113 0.98 -3.56 39.45
CA THR A 113 0.74 -3.39 38.00
C THR A 113 -0.71 -3.75 37.69
N THR A 114 -1.64 -2.92 38.19
CA THR A 114 -3.09 -3.09 37.98
C THR A 114 -3.50 -2.54 36.60
N GLY A 115 -2.88 -3.08 35.55
CA GLY A 115 -3.52 -3.11 34.24
C GLY A 115 -4.67 -4.13 34.28
N PRO A 116 -5.75 -3.95 33.51
CA PRO A 116 -6.83 -4.93 33.44
C PRO A 116 -6.42 -6.16 32.61
N ASP A 117 -6.89 -7.35 32.99
CA ASP A 117 -6.65 -8.62 32.29
C ASP A 117 -7.52 -8.78 31.01
N CYS A 118 -7.60 -7.71 30.19
CA CYS A 118 -8.43 -7.62 28.98
C CYS A 118 -7.63 -7.09 27.79
N THR A 119 -8.19 -7.18 26.58
CA THR A 119 -7.62 -6.49 25.41
C THR A 119 -8.15 -5.06 25.37
N LEU A 120 -7.25 -4.07 25.38
CA LEU A 120 -7.62 -2.68 25.17
C LEU A 120 -8.06 -2.47 23.72
N THR A 121 -9.17 -1.77 23.55
CA THR A 121 -9.83 -1.49 22.27
C THR A 121 -10.32 -0.04 22.25
N CYS A 122 -10.87 0.42 21.13
CA CYS A 122 -11.53 1.73 21.05
C CYS A 122 -13.04 1.55 20.89
N ASP A 123 -13.81 2.55 21.30
CA ASP A 123 -15.23 2.67 21.00
C ASP A 123 -15.51 3.03 19.53
N ASP A 124 -16.76 2.84 19.09
CA ASP A 124 -17.21 3.17 17.72
C ASP A 124 -17.00 4.66 17.34
N GLU A 125 -16.89 5.57 18.32
CA GLU A 125 -16.70 7.00 18.10
C GLU A 125 -15.21 7.43 18.15
N GLY A 126 -14.29 6.54 18.55
CA GLY A 126 -12.85 6.81 18.61
C GLY A 126 -12.43 7.79 19.71
N THR A 127 -13.18 7.82 20.83
CA THR A 127 -13.00 8.79 21.93
C THR A 127 -12.64 8.14 23.28
N MET A 128 -12.83 6.82 23.43
CA MET A 128 -12.69 6.08 24.67
C MET A 128 -11.80 4.84 24.48
N VAL A 129 -10.87 4.60 25.41
CA VAL A 129 -10.21 3.30 25.54
C VAL A 129 -11.13 2.35 26.30
N MET A 130 -11.40 1.19 25.71
CA MET A 130 -12.38 0.21 26.15
C MET A 130 -11.73 -1.12 26.55
N CYS A 131 -12.27 -1.74 27.60
CA CYS A 131 -11.87 -3.03 28.17
C CYS A 131 -13.13 -3.81 28.54
N ASP A 132 -13.45 -4.89 27.83
CA ASP A 132 -14.64 -5.73 28.06
C ASP A 132 -15.93 -4.90 28.29
N ASP A 133 -16.24 -4.01 27.33
CA ASP A 133 -17.34 -3.03 27.36
C ASP A 133 -17.29 -1.95 28.48
N MET A 134 -16.18 -1.84 29.23
CA MET A 134 -15.94 -0.80 30.25
C MET A 134 -14.95 0.26 29.76
N VAL A 135 -15.23 1.54 30.01
CA VAL A 135 -14.30 2.65 29.75
C VAL A 135 -13.13 2.58 30.74
N VAL A 136 -11.91 2.59 30.21
CA VAL A 136 -10.63 2.68 30.95
C VAL A 136 -10.11 4.11 30.96
N GLU A 137 -10.16 4.79 29.80
CA GLU A 137 -9.65 6.15 29.60
C GLU A 137 -10.55 6.91 28.62
N ASP A 138 -10.72 8.20 28.85
CA ASP A 138 -11.50 9.14 28.03
C ASP A 138 -10.50 10.05 27.29
N CYS A 139 -10.22 9.73 26.03
CA CYS A 139 -9.34 10.51 25.18
C CYS A 139 -10.00 11.85 24.79
N GLY A 140 -11.31 11.84 24.56
CA GLY A 140 -12.09 13.01 24.18
C GLY A 140 -12.01 14.15 25.20
N ALA A 141 -11.97 13.83 26.49
CA ALA A 141 -11.76 14.79 27.58
C ALA A 141 -10.42 15.56 27.51
N ASN A 142 -9.42 15.02 26.81
CA ASN A 142 -8.10 15.62 26.59
C ASN A 142 -7.92 16.21 25.17
N ASN A 143 -8.96 16.24 24.34
CA ASN A 143 -8.87 16.50 22.89
C ASN A 143 -8.02 15.46 22.11
N GLN A 144 -7.85 14.26 22.67
CA GLN A 144 -7.14 13.13 22.07
C GLN A 144 -8.13 12.14 21.41
N TYR A 145 -7.59 11.21 20.62
CA TYR A 145 -8.34 10.21 19.86
C TYR A 145 -7.91 8.81 20.29
N CYS A 146 -8.82 7.85 20.43
CA CYS A 146 -8.44 6.47 20.65
C CYS A 146 -7.99 5.83 19.33
N ALA A 147 -6.83 5.16 19.33
CA ALA A 147 -6.36 4.36 18.21
C ALA A 147 -5.62 3.11 18.72
N MET A 148 -6.07 1.92 18.29
CA MET A 148 -5.56 0.61 18.75
C MET A 148 -5.48 0.47 20.29
N GLY A 149 -6.49 0.98 21.01
CA GLY A 149 -6.60 0.81 22.46
C GLY A 149 -5.75 1.75 23.32
N GLU A 150 -5.22 2.85 22.75
CA GLU A 150 -4.52 3.90 23.50
C GLU A 150 -4.91 5.28 22.94
N CYS A 151 -4.89 6.33 23.77
CA CYS A 151 -5.09 7.70 23.31
C CYS A 151 -3.88 8.25 22.54
N VAL A 152 -4.13 9.00 21.46
CA VAL A 152 -3.12 9.70 20.63
C VAL A 152 -3.54 11.14 20.35
N ASP A 153 -2.56 12.02 20.13
CA ASP A 153 -2.77 13.47 20.16
C ASP A 153 -3.49 14.05 18.93
N THR A 154 -3.43 13.38 17.76
CA THR A 154 -4.11 13.87 16.53
C THR A 154 -4.85 12.77 15.75
N PRO A 155 -5.83 13.13 14.91
CA PRO A 155 -6.46 12.19 13.97
C PRO A 155 -5.47 11.60 12.95
N CYS A 156 -4.39 12.31 12.66
CA CYS A 156 -3.31 11.86 11.78
C CYS A 156 -2.51 10.73 12.42
N ASP A 157 -2.19 10.85 13.72
CA ASP A 157 -1.53 9.79 14.50
C ASP A 157 -2.45 8.57 14.65
N ALA A 158 -3.77 8.79 14.81
CA ALA A 158 -4.74 7.72 14.85
C ALA A 158 -4.79 6.94 13.53
N ALA A 159 -4.93 7.63 12.39
CA ALA A 159 -4.95 7.02 11.07
C ALA A 159 -3.63 6.29 10.73
N PHE A 160 -2.48 6.86 11.13
CA PHE A 160 -1.17 6.24 11.06
C PHE A 160 -1.12 4.93 11.86
N LYS A 161 -1.48 4.97 13.15
CA LYS A 161 -1.41 3.83 14.06
C LYS A 161 -2.32 2.67 13.64
N GLU A 162 -3.46 2.97 13.04
CA GLU A 162 -4.39 1.99 12.48
C GLU A 162 -4.05 1.56 11.04
N GLN A 163 -2.98 2.10 10.45
CA GLN A 163 -2.49 1.79 9.09
C GLN A 163 -3.58 1.99 8.01
N ARG A 164 -4.43 3.02 8.18
CA ARG A 164 -5.55 3.33 7.27
C ARG A 164 -5.08 3.84 5.89
N SER A 165 -5.93 3.70 4.88
CA SER A 165 -5.67 4.30 3.55
C SER A 165 -5.92 5.81 3.54
N GLU A 166 -6.72 6.30 4.48
CA GLU A 166 -6.86 7.71 4.82
C GLU A 166 -5.68 8.16 5.70
N GLY A 167 -5.18 9.38 5.50
CA GLY A 167 -4.06 9.92 6.27
C GLY A 167 -3.73 11.37 5.95
N CYS A 168 -2.61 11.88 6.46
CA CYS A 168 -2.28 13.31 6.43
C CYS A 168 -0.97 13.70 5.72
N GLU A 169 -0.15 12.72 5.28
CA GLU A 169 1.09 12.95 4.51
C GLU A 169 1.16 11.92 3.37
N PHE A 170 1.35 12.40 2.14
CA PHE A 170 1.41 11.59 0.93
C PHE A 170 2.52 12.07 0.00
N TRP A 171 3.00 11.16 -0.85
CA TRP A 171 3.94 11.48 -1.92
C TRP A 171 3.38 11.04 -3.27
N SER A 172 3.21 12.00 -4.18
CA SER A 172 2.71 11.76 -5.53
C SER A 172 3.87 11.88 -6.53
N VAL A 173 4.12 10.80 -7.27
CA VAL A 173 5.25 10.70 -8.21
C VAL A 173 4.78 10.54 -9.65
N LYS A 174 5.28 11.41 -10.53
CA LYS A 174 5.00 11.31 -11.96
C LYS A 174 5.91 10.24 -12.58
N THR A 175 5.37 9.05 -12.80
CA THR A 175 6.14 7.96 -13.40
C THR A 175 6.43 8.20 -14.88
N GLY A 176 7.39 7.47 -15.43
CA GLY A 176 7.70 7.53 -16.86
C GLY A 176 6.52 7.11 -17.74
N LEU A 177 6.29 7.87 -18.80
CA LEU A 177 5.49 7.48 -19.96
C LEU A 177 6.41 7.29 -21.18
N ILE A 178 5.88 6.67 -22.24
CA ILE A 178 6.53 6.68 -23.56
C ILE A 178 6.69 8.10 -24.09
N SER A 179 7.65 8.30 -24.98
CA SER A 179 8.06 9.59 -25.54
C SER A 179 6.93 10.44 -26.15
N ALA A 180 5.85 9.83 -26.65
CA ALA A 180 4.65 10.54 -27.12
C ALA A 180 3.86 11.20 -25.98
N GLY A 181 3.84 10.56 -24.80
CA GLY A 181 3.18 11.00 -23.56
C GLY A 181 3.97 12.03 -22.76
N ASN A 182 5.19 12.37 -23.19
CA ASN A 182 5.97 13.45 -22.59
C ASN A 182 5.16 14.75 -22.52
N GLY A 183 5.35 15.47 -21.42
CA GLY A 183 4.62 16.67 -21.08
C GLY A 183 3.24 16.44 -20.46
N ALA A 184 2.70 15.22 -20.41
CA ALA A 184 1.38 14.88 -19.87
C ALA A 184 0.98 15.71 -18.61
N CYS A 185 -0.27 16.17 -18.53
CA CYS A 185 -0.79 16.72 -17.28
C CYS A 185 -0.77 15.66 -16.17
N PHE A 186 -0.07 15.95 -15.08
CA PHE A 186 -0.06 15.13 -13.87
C PHE A 186 -0.92 15.78 -12.80
N ALA A 187 -1.77 14.99 -12.15
CA ALA A 187 -2.64 15.48 -11.09
C ALA A 187 -2.73 14.51 -9.92
N ALA A 188 -2.87 15.07 -8.72
CA ALA A 188 -3.34 14.35 -7.55
C ALA A 188 -4.79 14.74 -7.22
N PHE A 189 -5.48 13.90 -6.47
CA PHE A 189 -6.82 14.12 -5.93
C PHE A 189 -6.73 13.98 -4.42
N VAL A 190 -7.36 14.89 -3.69
CA VAL A 190 -7.54 14.84 -2.24
C VAL A 190 -9.03 14.84 -1.96
N ALA A 191 -9.56 13.77 -1.38
CA ALA A 191 -10.98 13.65 -1.03
C ALA A 191 -11.16 13.87 0.47
N ASN A 192 -11.96 14.87 0.86
CA ASN A 192 -12.23 15.14 2.26
C ASN A 192 -13.27 14.15 2.82
N THR A 193 -12.76 13.10 3.43
CA THR A 193 -13.50 12.06 4.17
C THR A 193 -13.73 12.43 5.65
N TRP A 194 -13.23 13.57 6.11
CA TRP A 194 -13.31 14.02 7.51
C TRP A 194 -14.62 14.78 7.80
N SER A 195 -14.88 15.05 9.08
CA SER A 195 -16.06 15.76 9.57
C SER A 195 -15.96 17.29 9.52
N GLU A 196 -14.78 17.84 9.20
CA GLU A 196 -14.50 19.29 9.12
C GLU A 196 -13.76 19.65 7.81
N PRO A 197 -13.73 20.93 7.38
CA PRO A 197 -12.97 21.35 6.20
C PRO A 197 -11.46 21.15 6.38
N VAL A 198 -10.77 20.74 5.30
CA VAL A 198 -9.37 20.31 5.34
C VAL A 198 -8.43 21.25 4.58
N HIS A 199 -7.35 21.69 5.21
CA HIS A 199 -6.35 22.56 4.59
C HIS A 199 -5.25 21.74 3.92
N ILE A 200 -5.03 21.98 2.63
CA ILE A 200 -4.08 21.23 1.80
C ILE A 200 -2.80 22.05 1.64
N ASN A 201 -1.67 21.42 1.90
CA ASN A 201 -0.33 21.92 1.63
C ASN A 201 0.37 21.05 0.59
N VAL A 202 1.25 21.63 -0.23
CA VAL A 202 2.01 20.90 -1.25
C VAL A 202 3.42 21.48 -1.35
N GLU A 203 4.41 20.60 -1.40
CA GLU A 203 5.83 20.93 -1.51
C GLU A 203 6.46 20.13 -2.67
N TYR A 204 7.40 20.74 -3.39
CA TYR A 204 8.21 20.08 -4.41
C TYR A 204 9.65 20.58 -4.32
N GLN A 205 10.63 19.67 -4.30
CA GLN A 205 12.06 20.00 -4.14
C GLN A 205 12.35 20.95 -2.94
N GLY A 206 11.71 20.72 -1.80
CA GLY A 206 11.85 21.56 -0.60
C GLY A 206 11.19 22.95 -0.71
N GLN A 207 10.42 23.23 -1.77
CA GLN A 207 9.71 24.50 -1.96
C GLN A 207 8.20 24.31 -1.79
N GLN A 208 7.59 25.06 -0.86
CA GLN A 208 6.14 25.15 -0.72
C GLN A 208 5.52 25.78 -1.98
N LEU A 209 4.46 25.17 -2.51
CA LEU A 209 3.75 25.63 -3.70
C LEU A 209 2.46 26.38 -3.31
N PRO A 210 2.06 27.45 -4.04
CA PRO A 210 0.86 28.23 -3.75
C PRO A 210 -0.41 27.47 -4.22
N VAL A 211 -0.99 26.66 -3.34
CA VAL A 211 -2.04 25.66 -3.64
C VAL A 211 -3.23 26.23 -4.40
N GLU A 212 -3.73 27.42 -4.03
CA GLU A 212 -4.85 28.11 -4.71
C GLU A 212 -4.62 28.34 -6.22
N SER A 213 -3.37 28.39 -6.69
CA SER A 213 -3.07 28.59 -8.11
C SER A 213 -3.36 27.35 -8.97
N PHE A 214 -3.31 26.14 -8.39
CA PHE A 214 -3.42 24.86 -9.12
C PHE A 214 -4.44 23.86 -8.55
N ALA A 215 -4.97 24.09 -7.35
CA ALA A 215 -6.00 23.25 -6.73
C ALA A 215 -7.42 23.69 -7.14
N ARG A 216 -8.26 22.76 -7.60
CA ARG A 216 -9.64 23.04 -8.02
C ARG A 216 -10.63 22.01 -7.50
N ILE A 217 -11.81 22.47 -7.09
CA ILE A 217 -12.94 21.61 -6.73
C ILE A 217 -13.75 21.34 -8.02
N PRO A 218 -13.93 20.07 -8.45
CA PRO A 218 -14.60 19.75 -9.70
C PRO A 218 -16.10 19.60 -9.49
N SER A 219 -16.91 20.36 -10.23
CA SER A 219 -18.37 20.28 -10.18
C SER A 219 -18.97 19.88 -11.54
N GLY A 220 -20.06 19.11 -11.55
CA GLY A 220 -20.69 18.60 -12.78
C GLY A 220 -20.19 17.23 -13.23
N GLN A 221 -20.30 16.92 -14.54
CA GLN A 221 -20.02 15.57 -15.07
C GLN A 221 -19.56 15.56 -16.54
N GLY A 222 -18.71 14.58 -16.89
CA GLY A 222 -18.25 14.33 -18.26
C GLY A 222 -17.49 15.52 -18.85
N ALA A 223 -17.80 15.88 -20.09
CA ALA A 223 -17.20 17.04 -20.76
C ALA A 223 -17.66 18.42 -20.21
N ASN A 224 -18.62 18.43 -19.27
CA ASN A 224 -19.18 19.63 -18.67
C ASN A 224 -18.73 19.82 -17.21
N ILE A 225 -17.56 19.31 -16.83
CA ILE A 225 -16.96 19.56 -15.52
C ILE A 225 -16.49 21.02 -15.46
N VAL A 226 -16.91 21.72 -14.41
CA VAL A 226 -16.42 23.04 -14.01
C VAL A 226 -15.34 22.84 -12.94
N TYR A 227 -14.38 23.76 -12.90
CA TYR A 227 -13.23 23.71 -11.99
C TYR A 227 -13.24 24.96 -11.11
N ASP A 228 -13.95 24.87 -9.99
CA ASP A 228 -14.12 25.96 -9.04
C ASP A 228 -12.83 26.18 -8.22
N PRO A 229 -12.47 27.43 -7.86
CA PRO A 229 -11.22 27.73 -7.15
C PRO A 229 -11.24 27.19 -5.72
N TYR A 230 -10.13 26.59 -5.30
CA TYR A 230 -9.84 26.30 -3.90
C TYR A 230 -9.43 27.58 -3.16
N ASP A 231 -9.96 27.79 -1.95
CA ASP A 231 -9.62 28.90 -1.03
C ASP A 231 -8.88 28.33 0.18
N ALA A 232 -7.61 28.73 0.36
CA ALA A 232 -6.74 28.20 1.41
C ALA A 232 -7.09 28.70 2.82
N ASN A 233 -8.07 29.60 2.95
CA ASN A 233 -8.60 30.11 4.22
C ASN A 233 -9.94 29.46 4.60
N GLN A 234 -10.53 28.65 3.71
CA GLN A 234 -11.76 27.89 3.95
C GLN A 234 -11.52 26.38 3.95
N GLY A 235 -10.44 25.92 3.32
CA GLY A 235 -10.13 24.52 3.16
C GLY A 235 -11.02 23.83 2.11
N LEU A 236 -10.82 22.53 1.96
CA LEU A 236 -11.64 21.64 1.15
C LEU A 236 -12.88 21.24 1.98
N PRO A 237 -14.12 21.57 1.56
CA PRO A 237 -15.30 21.25 2.36
C PRO A 237 -15.52 19.74 2.56
N VAL A 238 -16.29 19.39 3.58
CA VAL A 238 -16.64 17.99 3.93
C VAL A 238 -17.32 17.29 2.76
N GLY A 239 -16.78 16.13 2.35
CA GLY A 239 -17.30 15.33 1.23
C GLY A 239 -16.90 15.83 -0.17
N GLU A 240 -16.21 16.95 -0.29
CA GLU A 240 -15.69 17.46 -1.57
C GLU A 240 -14.32 16.85 -1.92
N VAL A 241 -13.92 17.02 -3.19
CA VAL A 241 -12.61 16.57 -3.71
C VAL A 241 -11.85 17.76 -4.29
N ALA A 242 -10.59 17.95 -3.93
CA ALA A 242 -9.68 18.85 -4.62
C ALA A 242 -8.87 18.07 -5.67
N ILE A 243 -8.82 18.57 -6.90
CA ILE A 243 -7.85 18.15 -7.92
C ILE A 243 -6.66 19.11 -7.86
N LEU A 244 -5.48 18.57 -7.59
CA LEU A 244 -4.20 19.27 -7.57
C LEU A 244 -3.50 19.06 -8.91
N PHE A 245 -3.46 20.07 -9.78
CA PHE A 245 -2.73 19.97 -11.06
C PHE A 245 -1.23 20.17 -10.84
N LEU A 246 -0.52 19.08 -10.53
CA LEU A 246 0.88 19.11 -10.07
C LEU A 246 1.88 19.53 -11.15
N SER A 247 1.87 18.92 -12.34
CA SER A 247 2.82 19.31 -13.40
C SER A 247 2.33 19.18 -14.84
N ARG A 248 2.89 19.99 -15.73
CA ARG A 248 2.66 20.01 -17.18
C ARG A 248 3.93 20.46 -17.90
N GLY A 249 4.67 19.50 -18.44
CA GLY A 249 5.83 19.77 -19.30
C GLY A 249 5.45 20.05 -20.76
N PRO A 250 6.41 20.41 -21.62
CA PRO A 250 6.17 20.57 -23.05
C PRO A 250 5.86 19.22 -23.72
N GLY A 251 4.78 19.13 -24.47
CA GLY A 251 4.46 17.92 -25.25
C GLY A 251 3.02 17.84 -25.77
N SER A 252 2.74 16.81 -26.57
CA SER A 252 1.52 16.70 -27.38
C SER A 252 0.26 16.26 -26.63
N PHE A 253 0.41 15.63 -25.47
CA PHE A 253 -0.69 15.12 -24.65
C PHE A 253 -1.55 16.24 -24.04
N PRO A 254 -2.77 15.91 -23.54
CA PRO A 254 -3.68 16.85 -22.92
C PRO A 254 -2.99 17.73 -21.85
N SER A 255 -3.24 19.03 -21.93
CA SER A 255 -2.77 20.00 -20.94
C SER A 255 -3.72 20.03 -19.75
N CYS A 256 -3.22 20.43 -18.58
CA CYS A 256 -4.08 20.63 -17.42
C CYS A 256 -5.14 21.72 -17.74
N PRO A 257 -6.40 21.56 -17.28
CA PRO A 257 -7.46 22.55 -17.44
C PRO A 257 -6.97 23.96 -17.07
N GLY A 258 -7.32 24.96 -17.87
CA GLY A 258 -6.92 26.36 -17.64
C GLY A 258 -5.40 26.66 -17.65
N ASN A 259 -4.55 25.70 -18.02
CA ASN A 259 -3.09 25.73 -17.81
C ASN A 259 -2.68 25.78 -16.32
N LEU A 260 -3.52 25.27 -15.42
CA LEU A 260 -3.39 25.39 -13.96
C LEU A 260 -2.29 24.53 -13.32
N ALA A 261 -1.21 24.18 -14.04
CA ALA A 261 -0.16 23.32 -13.50
C ALA A 261 0.77 24.08 -12.55
N ALA A 262 1.00 23.55 -11.34
CA ALA A 262 1.92 24.13 -10.36
C ALA A 262 3.36 24.21 -10.89
N VAL A 263 3.80 23.15 -11.57
CA VAL A 263 5.15 22.98 -12.11
C VAL A 263 5.09 22.84 -13.64
N THR A 264 5.49 23.89 -14.36
CA THR A 264 5.35 24.02 -15.84
C THR A 264 6.53 23.41 -16.62
N GLN A 265 7.07 22.30 -16.13
CA GLN A 265 8.15 21.53 -16.72
C GLN A 265 7.82 20.03 -16.68
N GLU A 266 8.62 19.21 -17.36
CA GLU A 266 8.53 17.77 -17.16
C GLU A 266 9.15 17.39 -15.83
N THR A 267 8.45 16.55 -15.07
CA THR A 267 8.85 16.04 -13.75
C THR A 267 8.96 14.51 -13.73
N ALA A 268 8.57 13.84 -14.83
CA ALA A 268 8.75 12.41 -15.01
C ALA A 268 10.17 12.06 -15.44
N VAL A 269 10.70 10.95 -14.90
CA VAL A 269 11.91 10.32 -15.41
C VAL A 269 11.53 9.45 -16.62
N THR A 270 12.16 9.60 -17.77
CA THR A 270 11.78 8.84 -18.99
C THR A 270 12.37 7.42 -19.05
N ASN A 271 13.48 7.15 -18.37
CA ASN A 271 14.19 5.87 -18.34
C ASN A 271 14.65 5.56 -16.90
N THR A 272 15.67 4.72 -16.67
CA THR A 272 16.35 4.66 -15.38
C THR A 272 16.99 6.03 -15.04
N GLY A 273 16.72 6.55 -13.85
CA GLY A 273 17.29 7.81 -13.38
C GLY A 273 16.68 8.32 -12.07
N ARG A 274 17.30 9.36 -11.51
CA ARG A 274 16.77 10.13 -10.36
C ARG A 274 15.82 11.24 -10.81
N GLY A 275 14.91 11.61 -9.91
CA GLY A 275 13.94 12.72 -10.03
C GLY A 275 13.29 13.00 -8.67
N ASP A 276 12.18 13.73 -8.63
CA ASP A 276 11.55 14.20 -7.38
C ASP A 276 10.04 13.95 -7.36
N ALA A 277 9.50 13.67 -6.17
CA ALA A 277 8.06 13.54 -5.92
C ALA A 277 7.45 14.83 -5.34
N PHE A 278 6.14 14.97 -5.50
CA PHE A 278 5.35 16.02 -4.84
C PHE A 278 4.91 15.53 -3.46
N HIS A 279 5.30 16.27 -2.43
CA HIS A 279 4.83 16.09 -1.07
C HIS A 279 3.47 16.77 -0.92
N ILE A 280 2.48 16.08 -0.34
CA ILE A 280 1.14 16.60 -0.10
C ILE A 280 0.78 16.33 1.36
N THR A 281 0.39 17.36 2.10
CA THR A 281 -0.05 17.24 3.50
C THR A 281 -1.39 17.89 3.78
N THR A 282 -2.09 17.38 4.78
CA THR A 282 -3.35 17.90 5.30
C THR A 282 -3.33 18.00 6.82
N ASP A 283 -4.23 18.80 7.38
CA ASP A 283 -4.45 18.93 8.84
C ASP A 283 -5.33 17.80 9.42
N PHE A 284 -6.14 17.13 8.59
CA PHE A 284 -6.92 15.94 8.96
C PHE A 284 -6.82 14.81 7.92
N PRO A 285 -7.18 13.55 8.29
CA PRO A 285 -7.14 12.40 7.40
C PRO A 285 -8.05 12.51 6.16
N VAL A 286 -7.44 12.35 5.00
CA VAL A 286 -8.08 12.34 3.68
C VAL A 286 -7.73 11.08 2.91
N ALA A 287 -8.55 10.69 1.94
CA ALA A 287 -8.15 9.72 0.93
C ALA A 287 -7.48 10.45 -0.26
N ALA A 288 -6.29 10.00 -0.68
CA ALA A 288 -5.54 10.62 -1.76
C ALA A 288 -5.30 9.67 -2.93
N TYR A 289 -5.26 10.22 -4.15
CA TYR A 289 -5.03 9.47 -5.39
C TYR A 289 -4.14 10.28 -6.33
N GLN A 290 -3.51 9.64 -7.31
CA GLN A 290 -2.87 10.32 -8.44
C GLN A 290 -3.32 9.78 -9.79
N MET A 291 -3.20 10.60 -10.84
CA MET A 291 -3.59 10.29 -12.20
C MET A 291 -2.59 10.86 -13.22
N LEU A 292 -2.26 10.04 -14.22
CA LEU A 292 -1.31 10.38 -15.28
C LEU A 292 -1.70 9.65 -16.60
N PRO A 293 -1.93 10.38 -17.70
CA PRO A 293 -2.32 11.80 -17.77
C PRO A 293 -3.73 12.07 -17.21
N TYR A 294 -3.90 13.20 -16.52
CA TYR A 294 -5.24 13.78 -16.34
C TYR A 294 -5.82 14.20 -17.71
N GLY A 295 -7.10 13.90 -17.95
CA GLY A 295 -7.75 14.12 -19.26
C GLY A 295 -7.40 13.08 -20.33
N GLY A 296 -6.69 12.00 -19.95
CA GLY A 296 -6.13 10.97 -20.82
C GLY A 296 -7.11 10.23 -21.74
N GLY A 297 -8.40 10.16 -21.37
CA GLY A 297 -9.43 9.52 -22.20
C GLY A 297 -9.57 10.14 -23.61
N SER A 298 -9.18 11.40 -23.79
CA SER A 298 -9.15 12.07 -25.12
C SER A 298 -8.03 11.56 -26.05
N VAL A 299 -7.03 10.86 -25.51
CA VAL A 299 -5.92 10.23 -26.26
C VAL A 299 -5.82 8.71 -26.01
N ALA A 300 -6.85 8.12 -25.40
CA ALA A 300 -6.91 6.69 -25.03
C ALA A 300 -5.68 6.18 -24.26
N ALA A 301 -5.18 6.99 -23.32
CA ALA A 301 -4.09 6.62 -22.41
C ALA A 301 -4.33 7.25 -21.03
N THR A 302 -4.63 6.48 -19.99
CA THR A 302 -4.82 6.99 -18.62
C THR A 302 -4.54 5.91 -17.56
N SER A 303 -3.83 6.30 -16.49
CA SER A 303 -3.63 5.48 -15.29
C SER A 303 -3.89 6.30 -14.03
N ALA A 304 -4.34 5.64 -12.98
CA ALA A 304 -4.47 6.23 -11.65
C ALA A 304 -4.18 5.19 -10.56
N THR A 305 -3.76 5.66 -9.38
CA THR A 305 -3.57 4.83 -8.18
C THR A 305 -4.08 5.56 -6.94
N LEU A 306 -4.55 4.78 -5.95
CA LEU A 306 -4.57 5.22 -4.56
C LEU A 306 -3.15 5.59 -4.14
N LEU A 307 -3.01 6.67 -3.36
CA LEU A 307 -1.78 6.99 -2.65
C LEU A 307 -1.91 6.47 -1.22
N LEU A 308 -0.93 5.68 -0.78
CA LEU A 308 -0.86 5.19 0.58
C LEU A 308 -0.17 6.26 1.45
N PRO A 309 -0.73 6.64 2.62
CA PRO A 309 -0.11 7.63 3.51
C PRO A 309 1.30 7.20 3.93
N SER A 310 2.22 8.15 4.15
CA SER A 310 3.62 7.87 4.56
C SER A 310 3.71 6.92 5.75
N GLY A 311 2.83 7.08 6.73
CA GLY A 311 2.75 6.24 7.93
C GLY A 311 2.35 4.77 7.68
N THR A 312 1.73 4.44 6.55
CA THR A 312 1.42 3.03 6.20
C THR A 312 2.59 2.30 5.55
N TRP A 313 3.65 3.02 5.18
CA TRP A 313 4.81 2.46 4.48
C TRP A 313 5.62 1.58 5.44
N ASP A 314 6.63 0.90 4.89
CA ASP A 314 7.56 0.10 5.69
C ASP A 314 8.98 0.12 5.11
N THR A 315 9.84 -0.69 5.71
CA THR A 315 11.23 -0.97 5.34
C THR A 315 11.35 -2.15 4.37
N ASN A 316 10.28 -2.89 4.07
CA ASN A 316 10.34 -4.11 3.24
C ASN A 316 9.25 -4.19 2.14
N TYR A 317 9.69 -4.43 0.91
CA TYR A 317 8.82 -4.58 -0.26
C TYR A 317 9.32 -5.69 -1.20
N ILE A 318 8.41 -6.20 -2.02
CA ILE A 318 8.76 -6.97 -3.21
C ILE A 318 8.57 -6.08 -4.43
N ALA A 319 9.57 -6.01 -5.30
CA ALA A 319 9.46 -5.30 -6.58
C ALA A 319 8.33 -5.90 -7.42
N ILE A 320 7.46 -5.04 -7.95
CA ILE A 320 6.38 -5.40 -8.89
C ILE A 320 6.45 -4.42 -10.06
N ASN A 321 6.58 -4.91 -11.29
CA ASN A 321 6.28 -4.13 -12.49
C ASN A 321 4.81 -4.35 -12.90
N ALA A 322 4.16 -3.37 -13.53
CA ALA A 322 2.76 -3.52 -13.90
C ALA A 322 2.56 -4.51 -15.07
N PHE A 323 3.45 -4.47 -16.06
CA PHE A 323 3.47 -5.44 -17.16
C PHE A 323 4.82 -5.51 -17.86
N THR A 324 5.09 -6.64 -18.54
CA THR A 324 6.35 -6.86 -19.26
C THR A 324 6.48 -5.96 -20.50
N LYS A 325 7.69 -5.88 -21.07
CA LYS A 325 8.00 -4.92 -22.14
C LYS A 325 7.13 -5.12 -23.40
N SER A 326 6.59 -4.02 -23.91
CA SER A 326 6.02 -3.92 -25.27
C SER A 326 6.97 -4.47 -26.35
N GLN A 327 6.40 -5.19 -27.32
CA GLN A 327 7.11 -5.65 -28.52
C GLN A 327 7.00 -4.68 -29.71
N ILE A 328 6.07 -3.72 -29.67
CA ILE A 328 5.80 -2.80 -30.79
C ILE A 328 6.22 -1.35 -30.49
N VAL A 329 6.26 -0.94 -29.22
CA VAL A 329 6.70 0.39 -28.77
C VAL A 329 8.06 0.25 -28.09
N SER A 330 9.11 0.78 -28.72
CA SER A 330 10.50 0.53 -28.33
C SER A 330 10.89 1.04 -26.94
N ASP A 331 10.25 2.10 -26.48
CA ASP A 331 10.37 2.75 -25.17
C ASP A 331 9.30 2.29 -24.16
N GLY A 332 8.46 1.31 -24.53
CA GLY A 332 7.42 0.70 -23.70
C GLY A 332 7.96 -0.24 -22.61
N TYR A 333 8.79 0.30 -21.70
CA TYR A 333 9.45 -0.43 -20.61
C TYR A 333 8.57 -0.64 -19.37
N PRO A 334 8.67 -1.80 -18.69
CA PRO A 334 8.36 -1.91 -17.26
C PRO A 334 9.27 -0.99 -16.44
N HIS A 335 8.75 -0.50 -15.31
CA HIS A 335 9.52 0.27 -14.35
C HIS A 335 9.10 0.02 -12.90
N ILE A 336 10.01 0.32 -11.97
CA ILE A 336 9.67 0.62 -10.58
C ILE A 336 10.17 2.02 -10.24
N VAL A 337 9.53 2.68 -9.26
CA VAL A 337 10.02 3.93 -8.66
C VAL A 337 10.09 3.78 -7.15
N LEU A 338 11.23 4.16 -6.56
CA LEU A 338 11.41 4.33 -5.13
C LEU A 338 11.22 5.80 -4.75
N VAL A 339 10.63 6.10 -3.60
CA VAL A 339 10.50 7.46 -3.03
C VAL A 339 10.97 7.46 -1.58
N GLY A 340 11.92 8.34 -1.22
CA GLY A 340 12.40 8.48 0.15
C GLY A 340 11.49 9.40 0.99
N ASN A 341 11.02 8.94 2.15
CA ASN A 341 10.26 9.79 3.08
C ASN A 341 11.16 10.73 3.92
N GLU A 342 12.44 10.37 4.05
CA GLU A 342 13.43 11.03 4.91
C GLU A 342 14.76 11.23 4.19
N ASP A 343 15.60 12.11 4.74
CA ASP A 343 16.98 12.27 4.28
C ASP A 343 17.85 11.07 4.66
N ASN A 344 18.75 10.71 3.74
CA ASN A 344 19.69 9.60 3.86
C ASN A 344 19.02 8.22 4.07
N THR A 345 17.84 7.98 3.50
CA THR A 345 17.25 6.63 3.42
C THR A 345 18.10 5.76 2.50
N THR A 346 18.60 4.63 2.99
CA THR A 346 19.38 3.65 2.22
C THR A 346 18.49 2.48 1.83
N VAL A 347 18.25 2.30 0.53
CA VAL A 347 17.45 1.20 -0.02
C VAL A 347 18.35 0.14 -0.65
N THR A 348 18.37 -1.06 -0.09
CA THR A 348 19.08 -2.24 -0.62
C THR A 348 18.13 -3.05 -1.53
N ILE A 349 18.44 -3.14 -2.82
CA ILE A 349 17.76 -4.05 -3.75
C ILE A 349 18.63 -5.30 -3.94
N GLN A 350 18.06 -6.50 -3.90
CA GLN A 350 18.69 -7.70 -4.47
C GLN A 350 17.99 -8.06 -5.80
N PRO A 351 18.48 -7.56 -6.95
CA PRO A 351 17.69 -7.58 -8.17
C PRO A 351 17.81 -8.93 -8.89
N LYS A 352 16.69 -9.57 -9.19
CA LYS A 352 16.61 -10.89 -9.85
C LYS A 352 17.27 -10.92 -11.24
N VAL A 353 17.29 -9.78 -11.92
CA VAL A 353 18.02 -9.50 -13.16
C VAL A 353 18.94 -8.31 -12.93
N ALA A 354 19.94 -8.08 -13.78
CA ALA A 354 20.82 -6.92 -13.60
C ALA A 354 20.05 -5.60 -13.75
N ILE A 355 20.33 -4.62 -12.88
CA ILE A 355 19.81 -3.25 -13.02
C ILE A 355 20.67 -2.53 -14.06
N GLN A 356 20.02 -2.02 -15.10
CA GLN A 356 20.60 -1.16 -16.12
C GLN A 356 20.65 0.27 -15.57
N GLY A 357 21.86 0.70 -15.20
CA GLY A 357 22.11 2.04 -14.66
C GLY A 357 21.73 3.16 -15.64
N GLY A 358 21.54 4.36 -15.10
CA GLY A 358 21.02 5.52 -15.83
C GLY A 358 21.39 6.84 -15.15
N ASN A 359 20.56 7.87 -15.31
CA ASN A 359 20.90 9.23 -14.85
C ASN A 359 20.98 9.32 -13.32
N GLY A 360 22.19 9.27 -12.76
CA GLY A 360 22.44 9.25 -11.31
C GLY A 360 22.16 7.90 -10.61
N VAL A 361 21.93 6.83 -11.38
CA VAL A 361 21.59 5.49 -10.84
C VAL A 361 22.64 4.48 -11.30
N ASN A 362 23.36 3.90 -10.35
CA ASN A 362 24.39 2.90 -10.63
C ASN A 362 23.78 1.57 -11.12
N PRO A 363 24.44 0.84 -12.03
CA PRO A 363 24.04 -0.53 -12.39
C PRO A 363 24.30 -1.51 -11.24
N ALA A 364 23.48 -2.55 -11.14
CA ALA A 364 23.64 -3.63 -10.14
C ALA A 364 23.71 -5.01 -10.82
N PRO A 365 24.61 -5.92 -10.40
CA PRO A 365 24.61 -7.30 -10.89
C PRO A 365 23.39 -8.08 -10.39
N ALA A 366 22.93 -9.05 -11.20
CA ALA A 366 21.82 -9.92 -10.80
C ALA A 366 22.16 -10.73 -9.53
N ASN A 367 21.21 -10.80 -8.60
CA ASN A 367 21.27 -11.48 -7.30
C ASN A 367 22.30 -10.92 -6.29
N VAL A 368 22.93 -9.77 -6.58
CA VAL A 368 23.86 -9.09 -5.67
C VAL A 368 23.13 -7.93 -4.98
N PRO A 369 22.95 -7.96 -3.64
CA PRO A 369 22.42 -6.82 -2.89
C PRO A 369 23.22 -5.54 -3.19
N THR A 370 22.53 -4.48 -3.58
CA THR A 370 23.12 -3.21 -4.01
C THR A 370 22.33 -2.05 -3.42
N ASP A 371 23.03 -1.11 -2.81
CA ASP A 371 22.45 0.00 -2.05
C ASP A 371 22.26 1.26 -2.90
N TYR A 372 21.15 1.94 -2.67
CA TYR A 372 20.79 3.21 -3.28
C TYR A 372 20.30 4.18 -2.20
N THR A 373 21.06 5.24 -1.93
CA THR A 373 20.62 6.30 -1.02
C THR A 373 19.66 7.28 -1.72
N LEU A 374 18.62 7.68 -0.99
CA LEU A 374 17.61 8.68 -1.33
C LEU A 374 17.59 9.76 -0.24
N ASN A 375 17.23 10.98 -0.63
CA ASN A 375 16.87 12.06 0.30
C ASN A 375 15.34 12.25 0.37
N ARG A 376 14.86 13.11 1.26
CA ARG A 376 13.41 13.36 1.41
C ARG A 376 12.81 13.87 0.09
N GLY A 377 11.83 13.14 -0.43
CA GLY A 377 11.16 13.43 -1.70
C GLY A 377 11.95 13.11 -2.96
N GLU A 378 13.21 12.68 -2.82
CA GLU A 378 13.98 12.17 -3.95
C GLU A 378 13.40 10.82 -4.40
N THR A 379 13.51 10.56 -5.70
CA THR A 379 13.03 9.33 -6.32
C THR A 379 14.10 8.68 -7.18
N ILE A 380 14.06 7.35 -7.27
CA ILE A 380 14.83 6.56 -8.23
C ILE A 380 13.85 5.73 -9.04
N GLN A 381 13.74 6.04 -10.33
CA GLN A 381 13.10 5.14 -11.29
C GLN A 381 14.14 4.18 -11.87
N ILE A 382 13.79 2.90 -11.98
CA ILE A 382 14.51 1.91 -12.78
C ILE A 382 13.55 1.44 -13.87
N ALA A 383 13.88 1.74 -15.13
CA ALA A 383 13.05 1.40 -16.29
C ALA A 383 13.92 0.71 -17.35
N GLN A 384 13.62 -0.56 -17.65
CA GLN A 384 14.48 -1.43 -18.45
C GLN A 384 13.70 -2.55 -19.14
N SER A 385 14.34 -3.32 -20.03
CA SER A 385 13.63 -4.37 -20.79
C SER A 385 13.29 -5.63 -20.00
N ALA A 386 14.03 -5.94 -18.94
CA ALA A 386 13.84 -7.13 -18.12
C ALA A 386 13.27 -6.75 -16.76
N GLU A 387 12.13 -7.32 -16.40
CA GLU A 387 11.41 -7.01 -15.16
C GLU A 387 12.21 -7.34 -13.90
N LEU A 388 12.04 -6.49 -12.90
CA LEU A 388 12.50 -6.70 -11.53
C LEU A 388 11.46 -7.45 -10.69
N THR A 389 10.25 -7.70 -11.21
CA THR A 389 9.14 -8.41 -10.53
C THR A 389 9.61 -9.65 -9.75
N GLY A 390 9.42 -9.61 -8.43
CA GLY A 390 9.86 -10.64 -7.48
C GLY A 390 11.25 -10.42 -6.86
N SER A 391 11.91 -9.29 -7.10
CA SER A 391 13.15 -8.91 -6.39
C SER A 391 12.81 -8.35 -5.00
N PRO A 392 13.42 -8.83 -3.89
CA PRO A 392 13.22 -8.21 -2.59
C PRO A 392 13.95 -6.86 -2.50
N ILE A 393 13.31 -5.93 -1.79
CA ILE A 393 13.83 -4.58 -1.50
C ILE A 393 13.70 -4.36 0.02
N LEU A 394 14.79 -3.94 0.64
CA LEU A 394 14.88 -3.59 2.05
C LEU A 394 15.40 -2.15 2.20
N ALA A 395 15.14 -1.51 3.34
CA ALA A 395 15.69 -0.19 3.67
C ALA A 395 15.97 -0.03 5.18
N ASP A 396 16.75 1.00 5.51
CA ASP A 396 16.99 1.44 6.90
C ASP A 396 15.86 2.33 7.47
N LYS A 397 14.99 2.85 6.60
CA LYS A 397 13.87 3.76 6.91
C LYS A 397 12.65 3.49 6.01
N PRO A 398 11.44 3.94 6.38
CA PRO A 398 10.26 3.82 5.53
C PRO A 398 10.43 4.52 4.16
N PHE A 399 9.98 3.84 3.11
CA PHE A 399 9.99 4.35 1.73
C PHE A 399 8.78 3.84 0.96
N ALA A 400 8.42 4.49 -0.16
CA ALA A 400 7.39 3.98 -1.06
C ALA A 400 7.99 3.29 -2.28
N LEU A 401 7.33 2.22 -2.70
CA LEU A 401 7.51 1.57 -3.98
C LEU A 401 6.31 1.84 -4.88
N PHE A 402 6.55 2.30 -6.10
CA PHE A 402 5.57 2.31 -7.18
C PHE A 402 6.00 1.29 -8.24
N GLY A 403 5.04 0.50 -8.73
CA GLY A 403 5.22 -0.44 -9.83
C GLY A 403 4.52 0.07 -11.08
N GLY A 404 5.12 -0.12 -12.26
CA GLY A 404 4.52 0.42 -13.49
C GLY A 404 5.06 -0.13 -14.81
N ALA A 405 4.49 0.41 -15.89
CA ALA A 405 4.90 0.24 -17.27
C ALA A 405 4.57 1.54 -18.03
N THR A 406 5.50 2.01 -18.86
CA THR A 406 5.37 3.25 -19.64
C THR A 406 4.34 3.14 -20.79
N CYS A 407 4.08 1.91 -21.26
CA CYS A 407 3.09 1.52 -22.26
C CYS A 407 2.77 0.02 -22.03
N LEU A 408 1.59 -0.25 -21.46
CA LEU A 408 1.05 -1.58 -21.18
C LEU A 408 0.24 -2.07 -22.40
N ASN A 409 0.85 -2.88 -23.28
CA ASN A 409 0.12 -3.59 -24.34
C ASN A 409 -0.31 -4.97 -23.83
N VAL A 410 -1.61 -5.31 -23.88
CA VAL A 410 -2.12 -6.65 -23.53
C VAL A 410 -2.88 -7.24 -24.74
N PRO A 411 -2.37 -8.31 -25.38
CA PRO A 411 -1.01 -8.85 -25.28
C PRO A 411 0.07 -7.85 -25.74
N ILE A 412 1.34 -8.17 -25.45
CA ILE A 412 2.54 -7.32 -25.69
C ILE A 412 2.77 -6.83 -27.14
N ASN A 413 2.03 -7.38 -28.10
CA ASN A 413 2.07 -7.05 -29.53
C ASN A 413 0.75 -6.40 -30.05
N ALA A 414 -0.22 -6.13 -29.18
CA ALA A 414 -1.43 -5.39 -29.51
C ALA A 414 -1.14 -3.89 -29.66
N VAL A 415 -1.95 -3.16 -30.43
CA VAL A 415 -1.65 -1.77 -30.85
C VAL A 415 -1.99 -0.68 -29.83
N ALA A 416 -2.86 -0.95 -28.86
CA ALA A 416 -3.23 0.00 -27.82
C ALA A 416 -2.40 -0.22 -26.55
N CYS A 417 -1.97 0.86 -25.90
CA CYS A 417 -1.50 0.84 -24.52
C CYS A 417 -1.84 2.11 -23.77
N ASP A 418 -2.26 1.93 -22.52
CA ASP A 418 -2.19 2.95 -21.49
C ASP A 418 -0.79 2.98 -20.87
N GLY A 419 -0.46 4.06 -20.15
CA GLY A 419 0.50 3.94 -19.06
C GLY A 419 -0.10 3.07 -17.95
N ALA A 420 0.72 2.45 -17.12
CA ALA A 420 0.24 1.77 -15.91
C ALA A 420 1.17 2.13 -14.75
N HIS A 421 0.60 2.60 -13.64
CA HIS A 421 1.35 2.83 -12.41
C HIS A 421 0.46 2.60 -11.19
N GLN A 422 1.01 1.95 -10.17
CA GLN A 422 0.33 1.64 -8.92
C GLN A 422 1.32 1.79 -7.75
N GLN A 423 0.90 2.38 -6.64
CA GLN A 423 1.67 2.31 -5.40
C GLN A 423 1.56 0.90 -4.83
N VAL A 424 2.68 0.24 -4.62
CA VAL A 424 2.77 -1.13 -4.11
C VAL A 424 2.70 -1.06 -2.58
N PRO A 425 1.82 -1.83 -1.91
CA PRO A 425 1.79 -1.89 -0.46
C PRO A 425 2.97 -2.71 0.10
N PRO A 426 3.42 -2.43 1.34
CA PRO A 426 4.52 -3.17 1.98
C PRO A 426 4.15 -4.61 2.31
N VAL A 427 5.15 -5.45 2.59
CA VAL A 427 4.95 -6.90 2.80
C VAL A 427 3.92 -7.19 3.91
N LYS A 428 3.90 -6.42 4.99
CA LYS A 428 2.92 -6.52 6.10
C LYS A 428 1.45 -6.46 5.65
N ALA A 429 1.16 -5.77 4.56
CA ALA A 429 -0.20 -5.58 4.04
C ALA A 429 -0.64 -6.70 3.09
N LEU A 430 0.24 -7.68 2.80
CA LEU A 430 -0.10 -8.88 2.03
C LEU A 430 -0.63 -10.03 2.91
N GLY A 431 -0.45 -9.92 4.24
CA GLY A 431 -0.92 -10.86 5.25
C GLY A 431 -0.03 -10.90 6.49
N ASN A 432 -0.57 -11.43 7.58
CA ASN A 432 0.13 -11.72 8.83
C ASN A 432 -0.21 -13.16 9.29
N ASP A 433 0.67 -13.72 10.12
CA ASP A 433 0.42 -14.94 10.92
C ASP A 433 -0.29 -14.60 12.25
#